data_AF-W6KRA0-F1
#
_entry.id   AF-W6KRA0-F1
#
_cell.length_a   1.000
_cell.length_b   1.000
_cell.length_c   1.000
_cell.angle_alpha   90.00
_cell.angle_beta   90.00
_cell.angle_gamma   90.00
#
_symmetry.space_group_name_H-M   'P 1'
#
loop_
_entity.id
_entity.type
_entity.pdbx_description
1 polymer ?
#
loop_
_entity_poly.entity_id
_entity_poly.type
_entity_poly.pdbx_seq_one_letter_code
_entity_poly.pdbx_strand_id
1 'polypeptide(L)'
;MSRSNVFGANSLFSFTKFGAIPRNTAFEANKRTRYLFSLENQKHIQRDHQRERRYRFCVQCGIITVTVNFDRVPSARIGLWGRCVDDRDYTHHRFVELTQREHARLKEWPVERRLNWWRYEREDTE
;
A
#
# COMPACT_ATOMS: atom_id res chain seq x y z
N MET A 1 -22.15 -25.76 -13.64
CA MET A 1 -21.37 -24.51 -13.89
C MET A 1 -21.28 -24.29 -15.40
N SER A 2 -21.53 -23.08 -15.90
CA SER A 2 -21.37 -22.74 -17.33
C SER A 2 -19.89 -22.77 -17.74
N ARG A 3 -19.58 -23.31 -18.94
CA ARG A 3 -18.22 -23.29 -19.51
C ARG A 3 -17.73 -21.88 -19.83
N SER A 4 -18.65 -20.92 -19.98
CA SER A 4 -18.32 -19.51 -20.23
C SER A 4 -17.53 -18.85 -19.08
N ASN A 5 -17.63 -19.40 -17.88
CA ASN A 5 -17.00 -18.84 -16.68
C ASN A 5 -15.82 -19.68 -16.20
N VAL A 6 -15.19 -20.46 -17.09
CA VAL A 6 -14.02 -21.26 -16.71
C VAL A 6 -12.78 -20.38 -16.62
N PHE A 7 -12.62 -19.42 -17.53
CA PHE A 7 -11.46 -18.53 -17.61
C PHE A 7 -11.87 -17.06 -17.43
N GLY A 8 -10.94 -16.26 -16.89
CA GLY A 8 -11.08 -14.81 -16.84
C GLY A 8 -11.84 -14.29 -15.61
N ALA A 9 -12.41 -13.09 -15.78
CA ALA A 9 -12.88 -12.23 -14.69
C ALA A 9 -13.98 -12.86 -13.82
N ASN A 10 -14.78 -13.79 -14.35
CA ASN A 10 -15.87 -14.45 -13.62
C ASN A 10 -15.54 -15.90 -13.23
N SER A 11 -14.28 -16.32 -13.37
CA SER A 11 -13.84 -17.67 -13.03
C SER A 11 -13.98 -18.01 -11.56
N LEU A 12 -13.94 -19.31 -11.25
CA LEU A 12 -14.13 -19.83 -9.88
C LEU A 12 -13.21 -19.12 -8.88
N PHE A 13 -11.93 -18.95 -9.22
CA PHE A 13 -10.90 -18.32 -8.38
C PHE A 13 -10.58 -16.86 -8.73
N SER A 14 -11.43 -16.19 -9.51
CA SER A 14 -11.33 -14.75 -9.71
C SER A 14 -11.84 -14.03 -8.46
N PHE A 15 -10.93 -13.58 -7.60
CA PHE A 15 -11.26 -12.92 -6.34
C PHE A 15 -11.69 -11.45 -6.50
N THR A 16 -11.46 -10.84 -7.66
CA THR A 16 -11.85 -9.46 -7.93
C THR A 16 -13.26 -9.32 -8.49
N LYS A 17 -13.94 -10.43 -8.82
CA LYS A 17 -15.28 -10.43 -9.43
C LYS A 17 -16.40 -9.93 -8.51
N PHE A 18 -16.15 -9.89 -7.20
CA PHE A 18 -17.17 -9.55 -6.19
C PHE A 18 -17.40 -8.05 -6.01
N GLY A 19 -16.50 -7.21 -6.54
CA GLY A 19 -16.60 -5.76 -6.44
C GLY A 19 -15.29 -5.09 -6.07
N ALA A 20 -15.34 -3.76 -5.97
CA ALA A 20 -14.20 -2.92 -5.61
C ALA A 20 -14.34 -2.40 -4.17
N ILE A 21 -13.20 -2.11 -3.53
CA ILE A 21 -13.18 -1.46 -2.22
C ILE A 21 -13.51 0.03 -2.42
N PRO A 22 -14.45 0.61 -1.65
CA PRO A 22 -14.73 2.04 -1.72
C PRO A 22 -13.48 2.83 -1.30
N ARG A 23 -13.11 3.84 -2.10
CA ARG A 23 -11.95 4.71 -1.87
C ARG A 23 -12.34 6.15 -1.53
N ASN A 24 -13.62 6.40 -1.28
CA ASN A 24 -14.11 7.70 -0.87
C ASN A 24 -13.85 7.97 0.62
N THR A 25 -13.82 9.23 1.00
CA THR A 25 -13.55 9.71 2.37
C THR A 25 -14.79 9.66 3.27
N ALA A 26 -15.79 8.82 2.96
CA ALA A 26 -17.05 8.76 3.71
C ALA A 26 -16.85 8.46 5.21
N PHE A 27 -15.73 7.81 5.54
CA PHE A 27 -15.24 7.67 6.91
C PHE A 27 -13.85 8.28 7.03
N GLU A 28 -13.75 9.40 7.77
CA GLU A 28 -12.46 10.00 8.10
C GLU A 28 -11.92 9.42 9.41
N ALA A 29 -11.02 8.44 9.29
CA ALA A 29 -10.37 7.85 10.45
C ALA A 29 -9.45 8.86 11.15
N ASN A 30 -9.67 9.10 12.44
CA ASN A 30 -8.77 9.90 13.26
C ASN A 30 -7.40 9.21 13.44
N LYS A 31 -6.41 9.97 13.95
CA LYS A 31 -5.04 9.49 14.15
C LYS A 31 -4.95 8.22 15.01
N ARG A 32 -5.75 8.11 16.08
CA ARG A 32 -5.76 6.94 16.96
C ARG A 32 -6.25 5.70 16.22
N THR A 33 -7.32 5.83 15.44
CA THR A 33 -7.85 4.73 14.62
C THR A 33 -6.81 4.26 13.60
N ARG A 34 -6.14 5.17 12.89
CA ARG A 34 -5.06 4.82 11.95
C ARG A 34 -3.89 4.13 12.66
N TYR A 35 -3.56 4.56 13.88
CA TYR A 35 -2.52 3.94 14.68
C TYR A 35 -2.88 2.51 15.12
N LEU A 36 -4.12 2.29 15.57
CA LEU A 36 -4.61 0.98 16.02
C LEU A 36 -4.58 -0.08 14.90
N PHE A 37 -4.94 0.31 13.67
CA PHE A 37 -4.96 -0.58 12.51
C PHE A 37 -3.63 -0.66 11.76
N SER A 38 -2.58 -0.02 12.26
CA SER A 38 -1.25 -0.12 11.67
C SER A 38 -0.68 -1.53 11.81
N LEU A 39 -0.24 -2.12 10.69
CA LEU A 39 0.40 -3.44 10.65
C LEU A 39 1.60 -3.53 11.61
N GLU A 40 2.45 -2.50 11.61
CA GLU A 40 3.67 -2.47 12.44
C GLU A 40 3.39 -2.39 13.95
N ASN A 41 2.18 -1.97 14.33
CA ASN A 41 1.76 -1.89 15.73
C ASN A 41 1.14 -3.20 16.24
N GLN A 42 0.94 -4.20 15.37
CA GLN A 42 0.38 -5.47 15.76
C GLN A 42 1.41 -6.28 16.56
N LYS A 43 0.99 -6.85 17.68
CA LYS A 43 1.84 -7.62 18.61
C LYS A 43 2.67 -8.71 17.92
N HIS A 44 2.10 -9.39 16.93
CA HIS A 44 2.77 -10.46 16.19
C HIS A 44 3.81 -9.97 15.17
N ILE A 45 3.72 -8.70 14.73
CA ILE A 45 4.75 -8.06 13.89
C ILE A 45 5.83 -7.41 14.76
N GLN A 46 5.48 -6.84 15.92
CA GLN A 46 6.45 -6.19 16.80
C GLN A 46 7.52 -7.15 17.35
N ARG A 47 7.13 -8.40 17.62
CA ARG A 47 8.05 -9.46 18.08
C ARG A 47 8.83 -10.13 16.93
N ASP A 48 8.54 -9.72 15.69
CA ASP A 48 9.12 -10.32 14.50
C ASP A 48 10.25 -9.47 13.95
N HIS A 49 11.45 -9.95 14.20
CA HIS A 49 12.70 -9.32 13.76
C HIS A 49 13.38 -10.10 12.63
N GLN A 50 12.84 -11.25 12.24
CA GLN A 50 13.47 -12.14 11.27
C GLN A 50 12.99 -11.90 9.84
N ARG A 51 11.72 -11.54 9.66
CA ARG A 51 11.16 -11.33 8.33
C ARG A 51 11.57 -9.96 7.77
N GLU A 52 11.98 -9.95 6.49
CA GLU A 52 12.35 -8.72 5.78
C GLU A 52 11.18 -7.72 5.77
N ARG A 53 11.50 -6.43 5.91
CA ARG A 53 10.54 -5.33 5.77
C ARG A 53 11.00 -4.40 4.65
N ARG A 54 10.13 -4.15 3.68
CA ARG A 54 10.37 -3.19 2.60
C ARG A 54 9.41 -2.02 2.74
N TYR A 55 9.96 -0.83 2.93
CA TYR A 55 9.23 0.42 3.00
C TYR A 55 9.30 1.12 1.65
N ARG A 56 8.15 1.51 1.10
CA ARG A 56 8.07 2.09 -0.24
C ARG A 56 7.13 3.28 -0.27
N PHE A 57 7.40 4.18 -1.21
CA PHE A 57 6.59 5.37 -1.49
C PHE A 57 6.26 5.44 -2.96
N CYS A 58 5.00 5.70 -3.31
CA CYS A 58 4.63 5.93 -4.70
C CYS A 58 4.80 7.41 -5.04
N VAL A 59 5.68 7.73 -5.99
CA VAL A 59 5.97 9.12 -6.40
C VAL A 59 4.84 9.77 -7.21
N GLN A 60 3.86 8.98 -7.65
CA GLN A 60 2.69 9.48 -8.40
C GLN A 60 1.54 9.87 -7.48
N CYS A 61 1.05 8.92 -6.66
CA CYS A 61 -0.12 9.12 -5.81
C CYS A 61 0.19 9.35 -4.32
N GLY A 62 1.46 9.34 -3.92
CA GLY A 62 1.90 9.69 -2.57
C GLY A 62 1.51 8.70 -1.46
N ILE A 63 1.07 7.49 -1.83
CA ILE A 63 0.87 6.42 -0.84
C ILE A 63 2.21 5.90 -0.34
N ILE A 64 2.25 5.53 0.93
CA ILE A 64 3.35 4.79 1.53
C ILE A 64 2.88 3.36 1.82
N THR A 65 3.77 2.40 1.66
CA THR A 65 3.49 0.99 1.92
C THR A 65 4.64 0.37 2.72
N VAL A 66 4.29 -0.59 3.55
CA VAL A 66 5.22 -1.50 4.19
C VAL A 66 4.81 -2.92 3.83
N THR A 67 5.75 -3.70 3.31
CA THR A 67 5.54 -5.13 3.02
C THR A 67 6.49 -5.94 3.88
N VAL A 68 5.96 -6.97 4.56
CA VAL A 68 6.74 -7.87 5.42
C VAL A 68 6.78 -9.25 4.76
N ASN A 69 7.96 -9.88 4.71
CA ASN A 69 8.17 -11.26 4.23
C ASN A 69 7.91 -11.51 2.74
N PHE A 70 8.15 -10.49 1.90
CA PHE A 70 7.94 -10.62 0.45
C PHE A 70 9.04 -11.44 -0.24
N ASP A 71 10.23 -11.53 0.37
CA ASP A 71 11.31 -12.43 -0.04
C ASP A 71 10.89 -13.90 -0.05
N ARG A 72 10.08 -14.32 0.94
CA ARG A 72 9.60 -15.71 1.04
C ARG A 72 8.30 -15.97 0.30
N VAL A 73 7.39 -14.99 0.26
CA VAL A 73 6.08 -15.13 -0.39
C VAL A 73 5.84 -13.95 -1.36
N PRO A 74 6.46 -13.96 -2.55
CA PRO A 74 6.36 -12.88 -3.53
C PRO A 74 5.06 -12.95 -4.33
N SER A 75 3.91 -12.78 -3.67
CA SER A 75 2.61 -12.83 -4.34
C SER A 75 2.35 -11.58 -5.17
N ALA A 76 2.21 -11.74 -6.49
CA ALA A 76 1.84 -10.66 -7.42
C ALA A 76 0.43 -10.07 -7.18
N ARG A 77 -0.39 -10.72 -6.34
CA ARG A 77 -1.72 -10.23 -5.96
C ARG A 77 -1.69 -9.22 -4.82
N ILE A 78 -0.55 -9.06 -4.14
CA ILE A 78 -0.41 -8.05 -3.08
C ILE A 78 -0.51 -6.67 -3.70
N GLY A 79 -1.45 -5.86 -3.19
CA GLY A 79 -1.69 -4.51 -3.68
C GLY A 79 -2.67 -4.39 -4.86
N LEU A 80 -3.24 -5.50 -5.37
CA LEU A 80 -4.16 -5.50 -6.52
C LEU A 80 -5.39 -4.58 -6.36
N TRP A 81 -5.83 -4.33 -5.13
CA TRP A 81 -6.92 -3.40 -4.82
C TRP A 81 -6.46 -1.96 -4.56
N GLY A 82 -5.15 -1.73 -4.50
CA GLY A 82 -4.57 -0.39 -4.50
C GLY A 82 -4.84 0.26 -5.86
N ARG A 83 -5.36 1.48 -5.87
CA ARG A 83 -5.42 2.27 -7.09
C ARG A 83 -4.48 3.44 -6.97
N CYS A 84 -3.90 3.77 -8.10
CA CYS A 84 -3.08 4.94 -8.28
C CYS A 84 -3.96 6.16 -8.62
N VAL A 85 -3.30 7.23 -9.06
CA VAL A 85 -3.93 8.48 -9.49
C VAL A 85 -5.04 8.20 -10.50
N ASP A 86 -6.16 8.93 -10.40
CA ASP A 86 -7.32 8.83 -11.31
C ASP A 86 -7.92 7.42 -11.43
N ASP A 87 -8.01 6.69 -10.32
CA ASP A 87 -8.53 5.31 -10.23
C ASP A 87 -7.78 4.30 -11.12
N ARG A 88 -6.54 4.63 -11.52
CA ARG A 88 -5.69 3.72 -12.31
C ARG A 88 -5.27 2.51 -11.50
N ASP A 89 -4.98 1.42 -12.19
CA ASP A 89 -4.59 0.16 -11.59
C ASP A 89 -3.26 0.24 -10.78
N TYR A 90 -3.05 -0.68 -9.84
CA TYR A 90 -1.85 -0.73 -8.98
C TYR A 90 -0.54 -0.82 -9.75
N THR A 91 -0.59 -1.32 -10.98
CA THR A 91 0.54 -1.37 -11.93
C THR A 91 1.10 0.01 -12.30
N HIS A 92 0.34 1.08 -12.10
CA HIS A 92 0.77 2.44 -12.38
C HIS A 92 1.61 3.04 -11.25
N HIS A 93 1.66 2.40 -10.07
CA HIS A 93 2.51 2.89 -9.00
C HIS A 93 3.99 2.87 -9.42
N ARG A 94 4.65 4.01 -9.21
CA ARG A 94 6.10 4.14 -9.33
C ARG A 94 6.68 4.18 -7.92
N PHE A 95 6.88 3.00 -7.36
CA PHE A 95 7.41 2.87 -6.01
C PHE A 95 8.92 3.11 -5.98
N VAL A 96 9.34 3.89 -5.01
CA VAL A 96 10.73 4.10 -4.60
C VAL A 96 10.90 3.57 -3.18
N GLU A 97 12.12 3.16 -2.85
CA GLU A 97 12.44 2.67 -1.51
C GLU A 97 12.59 3.81 -0.51
N LEU A 98 12.10 3.57 0.71
CA LEU A 98 12.26 4.44 1.86
C LEU A 98 13.04 3.72 2.95
N THR A 99 13.74 4.50 3.76
CA THR A 99 14.17 4.05 5.09
C THR A 99 12.97 3.92 6.03
N GLN A 100 13.12 3.13 7.09
CA GLN A 100 12.11 3.02 8.15
C GLN A 100 11.79 4.38 8.80
N ARG A 101 12.81 5.24 8.95
CA ARG A 101 12.67 6.58 9.55
C ARG A 101 11.86 7.52 8.67
N GLU A 102 12.14 7.56 7.37
CA GLU A 102 11.37 8.35 6.41
C GLU A 102 9.91 7.87 6.40
N HIS A 103 9.68 6.56 6.32
CA HIS A 103 8.33 6.00 6.33
C HIS A 103 7.53 6.43 7.58
N ALA A 104 8.13 6.36 8.77
CA ALA A 104 7.51 6.80 10.01
C ALA A 104 7.15 8.30 10.00
N ARG A 105 8.03 9.15 9.44
CA ARG A 105 7.80 10.59 9.28
C ARG A 105 6.63 10.88 8.32
N LEU A 106 6.64 10.24 7.15
CA LEU A 106 5.66 10.48 6.08
C LEU A 106 4.26 9.99 6.42
N LYS A 107 4.14 8.95 7.24
CA LYS A 107 2.86 8.34 7.64
C LYS A 107 1.89 9.32 8.29
N GLU A 108 2.43 10.29 9.01
CA GLU A 108 1.65 11.32 9.70
C GLU A 108 1.21 12.47 8.78
N TRP A 109 1.82 12.59 7.60
CA TRP A 109 1.55 13.69 6.68
C TRP A 109 0.41 13.38 5.71
N PRO A 110 -0.33 14.39 5.23
CA PRO A 110 -1.25 14.23 4.11
C PRO A 110 -0.49 13.96 2.80
N VAL A 111 -1.18 13.40 1.80
CA VAL A 111 -0.59 12.94 0.54
C VAL A 111 0.13 14.06 -0.20
N GLU A 112 -0.45 15.26 -0.25
CA GLU A 112 0.09 16.43 -0.93
C GLU A 112 1.44 16.83 -0.33
N ARG A 113 1.53 16.82 1.01
CA ARG A 113 2.79 17.12 1.71
C ARG A 113 3.87 16.07 1.45
N ARG A 114 3.50 14.79 1.39
CA ARG A 114 4.46 13.71 1.05
C ARG A 114 5.00 13.88 -0.37
N LEU A 115 4.13 14.22 -1.32
CA LEU A 115 4.51 14.47 -2.71
C LEU A 115 5.41 15.70 -2.83
N ASN A 116 5.13 16.77 -2.08
CA ASN A 116 5.99 17.96 -2.04
C ASN A 116 7.37 17.64 -1.46
N TRP A 117 7.42 16.93 -0.33
CA TRP A 117 8.68 16.48 0.26
C TRP A 117 9.52 15.67 -0.73
N TRP A 118 8.89 14.74 -1.45
CA TRP A 118 9.57 13.95 -2.47
C TRP A 118 10.15 14.80 -3.60
N ARG A 119 9.40 15.81 -4.06
CA ARG A 119 9.78 16.64 -5.21
C ARG A 119 10.84 17.69 -4.87
N TYR A 120 10.88 18.16 -3.63
CA TYR A 120 11.61 19.39 -3.31
C TYR A 120 12.53 19.30 -2.07
N GLU A 121 12.33 18.34 -1.16
CA GLU A 121 13.03 18.36 0.15
C GLU A 121 13.94 17.15 0.39
N ARG A 122 13.81 16.07 -0.39
CA ARG A 122 14.50 14.80 -0.10
C ARG A 122 16.02 14.91 -0.30
N GLU A 123 16.45 15.56 -1.38
CA GLU A 123 17.87 15.70 -1.72
C GLU A 123 18.61 16.65 -0.76
N ASP A 124 17.90 17.57 -0.11
CA ASP A 124 18.48 18.51 0.87
C ASP A 124 18.79 17.86 2.25
N THR A 125 18.58 16.54 2.39
CA THR A 125 18.76 15.82 3.65
C THR A 125 19.85 14.74 3.64
N GLU A 126 20.62 14.63 2.56
CA GLU A 126 21.90 13.90 2.51
C GLU A 126 23.08 14.83 2.85
#